data_AF-A0A972C2T0-F1
#
_entry.id   AF-A0A972C2T0-F1
#
_cell.length_a   1.000
_cell.length_b   1.000
_cell.length_c   1.000
_cell.angle_alpha   90.00
_cell.angle_beta   90.00
_cell.angle_gamma   90.00
#
_symmetry.space_group_name_H-M   'P 1'
#
loop_
_entity.id
_entity.type
_entity.pdbx_description
1 polymer ?
#
loop_
_entity_poly.entity_id
_entity_poly.type
_entity_poly.pdbx_seq_one_letter_code
_entity_poly.pdbx_strand_id
1 'polypeptide(L)' 'MSGKAQQQSRLKELIARGREQGYLTYAEVNDHLP' A
#
# COMPACT_ATOMS: atom_id res chain seq x y z
N MET A 1 16.04 13.90 3.55
CA MET A 1 16.31 12.46 3.33
C MET A 1 15.28 11.59 4.07
N SER A 2 13.97 11.65 3.76
CA SER A 2 12.95 10.92 4.56
C SER A 2 11.71 10.38 3.81
N GLY A 3 11.68 10.33 2.47
CA GLY A 3 10.47 9.88 1.75
C GLY A 3 10.26 8.37 1.60
N LYS A 4 11.35 7.58 1.50
CA LYS A 4 11.28 6.17 1.06
C LYS A 4 10.79 5.19 2.14
N ALA A 5 11.11 5.45 3.42
CA ALA A 5 10.72 4.56 4.51
C ALA A 5 9.20 4.55 4.73
N GLN A 6 8.55 5.72 4.67
CA GLN A 6 7.09 5.83 4.80
C GLN A 6 6.34 5.21 3.63
N GLN A 7 6.92 5.25 2.43
CA GLN A 7 6.33 4.63 1.23
C GLN A 7 6.37 3.10 1.30
N GLN A 8 7.45 2.52 1.86
CA GLN A 8 7.53 1.08 2.12
C GLN A 8 6.53 0.61 3.19
N SER A 9 6.28 1.40 4.25
CA SER A 9 5.28 1.06 5.26
C SER A 9 3.86 1.02 4.68
N ARG A 10 3.49 2.03 3.89
CA ARG A 10 2.18 2.08 3.22
C ARG A 10 1.97 0.93 2.24
N LEU A 11 3.01 0.56 1.49
CA LEU A 11 2.94 -0.59 0.58
C LEU A 11 2.77 -1.91 1.33
N LYS A 12 3.43 -2.08 2.49
CA LYS A 12 3.27 -3.28 3.31
C LYS A 12 1.85 -3.41 3.86
N GLU A 13 1.24 -2.30 4.31
CA GLU A 13 -0.16 -2.29 4.76
C GLU A 13 -1.11 -2.66 3.62
N LEU A 14 -0.89 -2.12 2.43
CA LEU A 14 -1.66 -2.45 1.25
C LEU A 14 -1.59 -3.95 0.93
N ILE A 15 -0.38 -4.53 0.91
CA ILE A 15 -0.18 -5.96 0.65
C ILE A 15 -0.83 -6.83 1.73
N ALA A 16 -0.76 -6.42 3.00
CA ALA A 16 -1.40 -7.14 4.10
C ALA A 16 -2.93 -7.17 3.91
N ARG A 17 -3.54 -6.02 3.64
CA ARG A 17 -4.99 -5.91 3.33
C ARG A 17 -5.38 -6.76 2.12
N GLY A 18 -4.59 -6.68 1.05
CA GLY A 18 -4.81 -7.45 -0.17
C GLY A 18 -4.69 -8.96 0.02
N ARG A 19 -3.78 -9.40 0.90
CA ARG A 19 -3.65 -10.81 1.27
C ARG A 19 -4.81 -11.30 2.13
N GLU A 20 -5.33 -10.47 3.03
CA GLU A 20 -6.48 -10.82 3.87
C GLU A 20 -7.78 -10.89 3.06
N GLN A 21 -7.98 -9.94 2.13
CA GLN A 21 -9.18 -9.91 1.29
C GLN A 21 -9.07 -10.80 0.04
N GLY A 22 -7.86 -11.17 -0.37
CA GLY A 22 -7.59 -11.95 -1.58
C GLY A 22 -7.56 -11.15 -2.88
N TYR A 23 -7.79 -9.84 -2.81
CA TYR A 23 -7.73 -8.91 -3.94
C TYR A 23 -7.47 -7.48 -3.45
N LEU A 24 -7.00 -6.63 -4.35
CA LEU A 24 -6.90 -5.18 -4.15
C LEU A 24 -7.47 -4.49 -5.38
N THR A 25 -8.23 -3.43 -5.16
CA THR A 25 -8.69 -2.59 -6.25
C THR A 25 -7.60 -1.59 -6.65
N TYR A 26 -7.63 -1.18 -7.91
CA TYR A 26 -6.71 -0.15 -8.39
C TYR A 26 -6.83 1.15 -7.58
N ALA A 27 -8.04 1.51 -7.15
CA ALA A 27 -8.29 2.68 -6.32
C ALA A 27 -7.56 2.61 -4.97
N GLU A 28 -7.58 1.46 -4.29
CA GLU A 28 -6.87 1.27 -3.01
C GLU A 28 -5.35 1.34 -3.17
N VAL A 29 -4.83 0.86 -4.29
CA VAL A 29 -3.40 0.98 -4.63
C VAL A 29 -3.05 2.44 -4.90
N ASN A 30 -3.87 3.15 -5.68
CA ASN A 30 -3.63 4.52 -6.08
C ASN A 30 -3.72 5.51 -4.91
N ASP A 31 -4.62 5.27 -3.94
CA ASP A 31 -4.78 6.12 -2.75
C ASP A 31 -3.57 6.05 -1.79
N HIS A 32 -2.72 5.04 -1.96
CA HIS A 32 -1.50 4.83 -1.16
C HIS A 32 -0.21 5.23 -1.89
N LEU A 33 -0.32 5.70 -3.13
CA LEU A 33 0.74 6.26 -3.94
C LEU A 33 0.54 7.79 -4.07
N PRO A 34 1.46 8.63 -3.56
CA PRO A 34 1.50 10.05 -3.89
C PRO A 34 2.04 10.32 -5.31
#